data_AF-A0A7W3XTQ7-F1
#
_entry.id   AF-A0A7W3XTQ7-F1
#
_cell.length_a   1.000
_cell.length_b   1.000
_cell.length_c   1.000
_cell.angle_alpha   90.00
_cell.angle_beta   90.00
_cell.angle_gamma   90.00
#
_symmetry.space_group_name_H-M   'P 1'
#
loop_
_entity.id
_entity.type
_entity.pdbx_description
1 polymer ?
#
loop_
_entity_poly.entity_id
_entity_poly.type
_entity_poly.pdbx_seq_one_letter_code
_entity_poly.pdbx_strand_id
1 'polypeptide(L)'
;MSKKAIILSVSFITLVLVLFSSFWILSIRSSQEETKYLEEMQSTVYQMSLSIINSSEISSSYLKYWDSFNQYDRVTVKSKNGISTTYTDINDLISSRVQSKKQDIDKIINDKEVITSNLKNLNKPPKIYLEAYNLIVEMYQLYSDAVDNAESPSGSYITYTQSVETILTDFTKKHEEFNLKY
;
A
#
# COMPACT_ATOMS: atom_id res chain seq x y z
N MET A 1 45.16 -29.91 42.43
CA MET A 1 44.56 -29.85 41.06
C MET A 1 45.69 -29.60 40.07
N SER A 2 45.79 -30.36 38.97
CA SER A 2 46.94 -30.23 38.04
C SER A 2 46.82 -28.95 37.20
N LYS A 3 47.93 -28.33 36.79
CA LYS A 3 47.93 -27.13 35.92
C LYS A 3 47.09 -27.35 34.66
N LYS A 4 47.09 -28.57 34.11
CA LYS A 4 46.26 -28.97 32.96
C LYS A 4 44.76 -28.92 33.26
N ALA A 5 44.34 -29.36 34.45
CA ALA A 5 42.94 -29.30 34.88
C ALA A 5 42.45 -27.86 35.08
N ILE A 6 43.32 -26.95 35.54
CA ILE A 6 43.00 -25.51 35.67
C ILE A 6 42.87 -24.86 34.28
N ILE A 7 43.77 -25.16 33.34
CA ILE A 7 43.72 -24.60 31.97
C ILE A 7 42.47 -25.06 31.22
N LEU A 8 42.09 -26.34 31.35
CA LEU A 8 40.87 -26.90 30.75
C LEU A 8 39.59 -26.26 31.30
N SER A 9 39.53 -26.02 32.61
CA SER A 9 38.36 -25.40 33.23
C SER A 9 38.22 -23.93 32.87
N VAL A 10 39.31 -23.16 32.80
CA VAL A 10 39.29 -21.76 32.35
C VAL A 10 38.88 -21.63 30.88
N SER A 11 39.35 -22.54 30.01
CA SER A 11 38.99 -22.56 28.58
C SER A 11 37.51 -22.90 28.36
N PHE A 12 36.95 -23.78 29.17
CA PHE A 12 35.53 -24.12 29.13
C PHE A 12 34.65 -22.95 29.57
N ILE A 13 35.01 -22.27 30.66
CA ILE A 13 34.27 -21.10 31.17
C ILE A 13 34.28 -19.96 30.15
N THR A 14 35.41 -19.70 29.50
CA THR A 14 35.51 -18.66 28.45
C THR A 14 34.66 -19.00 27.22
N LEU A 15 34.64 -20.27 26.79
CA LEU A 15 33.78 -20.71 25.69
C LEU A 15 32.29 -20.51 25.99
N VAL A 16 31.86 -20.86 27.22
CA VAL A 16 30.46 -20.69 27.66
C VAL A 16 30.08 -19.21 27.70
N LEU A 17 30.95 -18.31 28.16
CA LEU A 17 30.69 -16.87 28.19
C LEU A 17 30.57 -16.25 26.78
N VAL A 18 31.35 -16.73 25.80
CA VAL A 18 31.24 -16.29 24.40
C VAL A 18 29.93 -16.76 23.77
N LEU A 19 29.48 -17.98 24.06
CA LEU A 19 28.19 -18.50 23.58
C LEU A 19 27.00 -17.79 24.24
N PHE A 20 27.07 -17.49 25.53
CA PHE A 20 26.01 -16.75 26.24
C PHE A 20 25.91 -15.28 25.79
N SER A 21 27.04 -14.61 25.57
CA SER A 21 27.06 -13.21 25.09
C SER A 21 26.56 -13.09 23.65
N SER A 22 26.94 -14.02 22.77
CA SER A 22 26.40 -14.08 21.41
C SER A 22 24.89 -14.38 21.40
N PHE A 23 24.41 -15.28 22.27
CA PHE A 23 22.97 -15.55 22.42
C PHE A 23 22.19 -14.32 22.93
N TRP A 24 22.71 -13.61 23.94
CA TRP A 24 22.11 -12.38 24.47
C TRP A 24 22.10 -11.22 23.46
N ILE A 25 23.17 -11.07 22.67
CA ILE A 25 23.23 -10.07 21.59
C ILE A 25 22.24 -10.43 20.47
N LEU A 26 22.10 -11.72 20.14
CA LEU A 26 21.13 -12.19 19.16
C LEU A 26 19.68 -11.98 19.62
N SER A 27 19.36 -12.21 20.90
CA SER A 27 18.00 -11.99 21.43
C SER A 27 17.61 -10.51 21.52
N ILE A 28 18.56 -9.62 21.82
CA ILE A 28 18.32 -8.17 21.80
C ILE A 28 18.15 -7.67 20.35
N ARG A 29 19.02 -8.11 19.43
CA ARG A 29 18.93 -7.75 18.00
C ARG A 29 17.65 -8.28 17.36
N SER A 30 17.25 -9.51 17.66
CA SER A 30 16.01 -10.07 17.12
C SER A 30 14.79 -9.27 17.56
N SER A 31 14.76 -8.80 18.81
CA SER A 31 13.68 -7.93 19.30
C SER A 31 13.64 -6.58 18.58
N GLN A 32 14.79 -5.97 18.30
CA GLN A 32 14.86 -4.69 17.58
C GLN A 32 14.48 -4.82 16.10
N GLU A 33 14.95 -5.87 15.42
CA GLU A 33 14.57 -6.17 14.03
C GLU A 33 13.07 -6.48 13.92
N GLU A 34 12.51 -7.18 14.90
CA GLU A 34 11.06 -7.47 14.98
C GLU A 34 10.23 -6.20 15.18
N THR A 35 10.62 -5.32 16.10
CA THR A 35 9.96 -4.02 16.29
C THR A 35 10.05 -3.16 15.03
N LYS A 36 11.23 -3.07 14.42
CA LYS A 36 11.41 -2.31 13.18
C LYS A 36 10.55 -2.86 12.04
N TYR A 37 10.48 -4.19 11.90
CA TYR A 37 9.61 -4.82 10.91
C TYR A 37 8.14 -4.46 11.14
N LEU A 38 7.67 -4.53 12.39
CA LEU A 38 6.30 -4.14 12.75
C LEU A 38 6.00 -2.67 12.42
N GLU A 39 6.92 -1.76 12.74
CA GLU A 39 6.79 -0.33 12.42
C GLU A 39 6.73 -0.07 10.91
N GLU A 40 7.63 -0.69 10.13
CA GLU A 40 7.65 -0.58 8.67
C GLU A 40 6.35 -1.15 8.05
N MET A 41 5.87 -2.26 8.60
CA MET A 41 4.62 -2.91 8.20
C MET A 41 3.41 -2.00 8.43
N GLN A 42 3.26 -1.47 9.65
CA GLN A 42 2.17 -0.56 10.02
C GLN A 42 2.22 0.76 9.24
N SER A 43 3.42 1.32 9.05
CA SER A 43 3.62 2.52 8.23
C SER A 43 3.23 2.29 6.77
N THR A 44 3.57 1.13 6.21
CA THR A 44 3.20 0.75 4.83
C THR A 44 1.68 0.63 4.69
N VAL A 45 1.01 -0.02 5.64
CA VAL A 45 -0.46 -0.11 5.67
C VAL A 45 -1.10 1.27 5.76
N TYR A 46 -0.61 2.14 6.64
CA TYR A 46 -1.13 3.50 6.79
C TYR A 46 -1.02 4.31 5.49
N GLN A 47 0.14 4.26 4.83
CA GLN A 47 0.36 4.95 3.56
C GLN A 47 -0.55 4.40 2.44
N MET A 48 -0.71 3.08 2.35
CA MET A 48 -1.66 2.45 1.41
C MET A 48 -3.10 2.92 1.68
N SER A 49 -3.53 2.93 2.94
CA SER A 49 -4.88 3.36 3.34
C SER A 49 -5.16 4.82 2.95
N LEU A 50 -4.19 5.73 3.10
CA LEU A 50 -4.36 7.12 2.65
C LEU A 50 -4.39 7.23 1.12
N SER A 51 -3.49 6.51 0.44
CA SER A 51 -3.35 6.61 -1.02
C SER A 51 -4.54 5.97 -1.75
N ILE A 52 -5.10 4.87 -1.24
CA ILE A 52 -6.29 4.24 -1.84
C ILE A 52 -7.55 5.11 -1.70
N ILE A 53 -7.69 5.87 -0.59
CA ILE A 53 -8.78 6.84 -0.43
C ILE A 53 -8.68 7.92 -1.54
N ASN A 54 -7.50 8.52 -1.71
CA ASN A 54 -7.28 9.53 -2.75
C ASN A 54 -7.54 8.98 -4.16
N SER A 55 -7.07 7.76 -4.43
CA SER A 55 -7.27 7.08 -5.72
C SER A 55 -8.76 6.79 -5.99
N SER A 56 -9.48 6.36 -4.96
CA SER A 56 -10.92 6.08 -5.03
C SER A 56 -11.75 7.36 -5.23
N GLU A 57 -11.36 8.48 -4.60
CA GLU A 57 -12.01 9.78 -4.80
C GLU A 57 -11.84 10.29 -6.24
N ILE A 58 -10.63 10.15 -6.82
CA ILE A 58 -10.37 10.48 -8.22
C ILE A 58 -11.23 9.62 -9.13
N SER A 59 -11.18 8.30 -8.96
CA SER A 59 -11.93 7.34 -9.77
C SER A 59 -13.45 7.57 -9.70
N SER A 60 -13.98 7.78 -8.49
CA SER A 60 -15.40 8.09 -8.26
C SER A 60 -15.83 9.42 -8.90
N SER A 61 -14.90 10.37 -9.06
CA SER A 61 -15.22 11.63 -9.74
C SER A 61 -15.52 11.44 -11.23
N TYR A 62 -14.94 10.43 -11.87
CA TYR A 62 -15.21 10.10 -13.26
C TYR A 62 -16.62 9.54 -13.45
N LEU A 63 -17.11 8.74 -12.49
CA LEU A 63 -18.46 8.19 -12.51
C LEU A 63 -19.55 9.28 -12.61
N LYS A 64 -19.33 10.44 -11.99
CA LYS A 64 -20.25 11.59 -12.09
C LYS A 64 -20.40 12.09 -13.53
N TYR A 65 -19.33 12.02 -14.32
CA TYR A 65 -19.34 12.45 -15.73
C TYR A 65 -19.94 11.39 -16.64
N TRP A 66 -19.68 10.11 -16.37
CA TRP A 66 -20.38 9.01 -17.05
C TRP A 66 -21.89 9.08 -16.80
N ASP A 67 -22.32 9.26 -15.56
CA ASP A 67 -23.74 9.36 -15.21
C ASP A 67 -24.41 10.55 -15.91
N SER A 68 -23.72 11.68 -16.01
CA SER A 68 -24.19 12.83 -16.79
C SER A 68 -24.38 12.51 -18.27
N PHE A 69 -23.46 11.76 -18.88
CA PHE A 69 -23.57 11.33 -20.29
C PHE A 69 -24.65 10.27 -20.52
N ASN A 70 -24.95 9.43 -19.53
CA ASN A 70 -26.07 8.49 -19.62
C ASN A 70 -27.42 9.21 -19.66
N GLN A 71 -27.50 10.42 -19.10
CA GLN A 71 -28.71 11.23 -19.06
C GLN A 71 -28.82 12.21 -20.24
N TYR A 72 -27.68 12.60 -20.84
CA TYR A 72 -27.62 13.65 -21.85
C TYR A 72 -26.64 13.31 -22.98
N ASP A 73 -27.01 13.61 -24.22
CA ASP A 73 -26.14 13.41 -25.40
C ASP A 73 -24.89 14.31 -25.42
N ARG A 74 -24.78 15.27 -24.49
CA ARG A 74 -23.64 16.18 -24.35
C ARG A 74 -23.53 16.70 -22.92
N VAL A 75 -22.30 16.96 -22.48
CA VAL A 75 -22.01 17.52 -21.16
C VAL A 75 -21.17 18.78 -21.29
N THR A 76 -21.58 19.87 -20.65
CA THR A 76 -20.81 21.12 -20.60
C THR A 76 -20.13 21.27 -19.26
N VAL A 77 -18.80 21.42 -19.27
CA VAL A 77 -18.01 21.63 -18.06
C VAL A 77 -17.39 23.03 -18.09
N LYS A 78 -17.51 23.74 -16.97
CA LYS A 78 -16.89 25.05 -16.77
C LYS A 78 -15.56 24.91 -16.03
N SER A 79 -14.47 25.41 -16.60
CA SER A 79 -13.16 25.43 -15.95
C SER A 79 -13.06 26.55 -14.91
N LYS A 80 -12.02 26.50 -14.07
CA LYS A 80 -11.76 27.50 -13.01
C LYS A 80 -11.59 28.93 -13.56
N ASN A 81 -11.09 29.10 -14.78
CA ASN A 81 -10.97 30.40 -15.45
C ASN A 81 -12.26 30.86 -16.15
N GLY A 82 -13.38 30.15 -15.97
CA GLY A 82 -14.69 30.53 -16.46
C GLY A 82 -15.03 30.08 -17.89
N ILE A 83 -14.09 29.44 -18.60
CA ILE A 83 -14.32 28.90 -19.94
C ILE A 83 -15.22 27.66 -19.85
N SER A 84 -16.24 27.61 -20.72
CA SER A 84 -17.10 26.44 -20.85
C SER A 84 -16.67 25.60 -22.05
N THR A 85 -16.60 24.30 -21.88
CA THR A 85 -16.34 23.34 -22.96
C THR A 85 -17.43 22.29 -22.95
N THR A 86 -18.04 22.08 -24.12
CA THR A 86 -19.06 21.04 -24.32
C THR A 86 -18.42 19.82 -24.97
N TYR A 87 -18.68 18.66 -24.37
CA TYR A 87 -18.20 17.37 -24.83
C TYR A 87 -19.38 16.57 -25.38
N THR A 88 -19.18 15.89 -26.50
CA THR A 88 -20.14 14.95 -27.12
C THR A 88 -19.63 13.52 -27.13
N ASP A 89 -18.38 13.30 -26.72
CA ASP A 89 -17.78 11.99 -26.48
C ASP A 89 -17.35 11.93 -25.00
N ILE A 90 -17.75 10.87 -24.31
CA ILE A 90 -17.40 10.64 -22.91
C ILE A 90 -15.89 10.45 -22.73
N ASN A 91 -15.21 9.81 -23.69
CA ASN A 91 -13.77 9.55 -23.62
C ASN A 91 -12.98 10.86 -23.66
N ASP A 92 -13.42 11.83 -24.46
CA ASP A 92 -12.81 13.17 -24.51
C ASP A 92 -13.01 13.91 -23.17
N LEU A 93 -14.20 13.80 -22.59
CA LEU A 93 -14.48 14.39 -21.27
C LEU A 93 -13.59 13.75 -20.20
N ILE A 94 -13.56 12.42 -20.11
CA ILE A 94 -12.76 11.69 -19.12
C ILE A 94 -11.27 12.01 -19.30
N SER A 95 -10.75 12.00 -20.52
CA SER A 95 -9.35 12.38 -20.81
C SER A 95 -9.04 13.80 -20.33
N SER A 96 -9.96 14.75 -20.58
CA SER A 96 -9.85 16.11 -20.05
C SER A 96 -9.85 16.14 -18.52
N ARG A 97 -10.63 15.27 -17.87
CA ARG A 97 -10.69 15.20 -16.39
C ARG A 97 -9.42 14.59 -15.80
N VAL A 98 -8.89 13.52 -16.39
CA VAL A 98 -7.57 12.94 -16.06
C VAL A 98 -6.51 14.04 -16.14
N GLN A 99 -6.45 14.79 -17.24
CA GLN A 99 -5.51 15.89 -17.40
C GLN A 99 -5.72 17.00 -16.34
N SER A 100 -6.96 17.32 -15.99
CA SER A 100 -7.26 18.33 -14.96
C SER A 100 -6.85 17.91 -13.54
N LYS A 101 -6.69 16.61 -13.30
CA LYS A 101 -6.29 15.99 -12.03
C LYS A 101 -4.85 15.50 -12.05
N LYS A 102 -4.07 15.85 -13.08
CA LYS A 102 -2.71 15.33 -13.29
C LYS A 102 -1.81 15.42 -12.06
N GLN A 103 -1.87 16.52 -11.32
CA GLN A 103 -1.07 16.69 -10.10
C GLN A 103 -1.47 15.70 -8.98
N ASP A 104 -2.76 15.45 -8.81
CA ASP A 104 -3.26 14.49 -7.80
C ASP A 104 -2.92 13.06 -8.22
N ILE A 105 -3.02 12.76 -9.53
CA ILE A 105 -2.62 11.47 -10.12
C ILE A 105 -1.12 11.23 -9.95
N ASP A 106 -0.29 12.24 -10.22
CA ASP A 106 1.17 12.13 -10.04
C ASP A 106 1.55 11.88 -8.59
N LYS A 107 0.80 12.45 -7.65
CA LYS A 107 0.99 12.18 -6.22
C LYS A 107 0.72 10.72 -5.89
N ILE A 108 -0.42 10.14 -6.32
CA ILE A 108 -0.74 8.74 -6.00
C ILE A 108 0.20 7.75 -6.72
N ILE A 109 0.72 8.10 -7.90
CA ILE A 109 1.76 7.30 -8.59
C ILE A 109 3.06 7.33 -7.79
N ASN A 110 3.50 8.50 -7.33
CA ASN A 110 4.68 8.60 -6.48
C ASN A 110 4.50 7.84 -5.15
N ASP A 111 3.32 7.92 -4.54
CA ASP A 111 2.99 7.12 -3.35
C ASP A 111 3.11 5.61 -3.65
N LYS A 112 2.67 5.16 -4.84
CA LYS A 112 2.78 3.76 -5.30
C LYS A 112 4.22 3.30 -5.37
N GLU A 113 5.12 4.14 -5.87
CA GLU A 113 6.55 3.84 -5.92
C GLU A 113 7.16 3.69 -4.52
N VAL A 114 6.82 4.58 -3.59
CA VAL A 114 7.28 4.52 -2.19
C VAL A 114 6.76 3.26 -1.50
N ILE A 115 5.46 2.98 -1.62
CA ILE A 115 4.83 1.79 -1.04
C ILE A 115 5.45 0.52 -1.63
N THR A 116 5.67 0.47 -2.95
CA THR A 116 6.35 -0.65 -3.62
C THR A 116 7.75 -0.87 -3.05
N SER A 117 8.49 0.21 -2.79
CA SER A 117 9.81 0.14 -2.18
C SER A 117 9.74 -0.41 -0.75
N ASN A 118 8.76 0.03 0.04
CA ASN A 118 8.57 -0.46 1.42
C ASN A 118 8.22 -1.96 1.42
N LEU A 119 7.36 -2.42 0.51
CA LEU A 119 7.02 -3.84 0.36
C LEU A 119 8.22 -4.72 -0.01
N LYS A 120 9.13 -4.20 -0.84
CA LYS A 120 10.40 -4.88 -1.14
C LYS A 120 11.26 -5.04 0.10
N ASN A 121 11.26 -4.05 1.01
CA ASN A 121 11.98 -4.15 2.29
C ASN A 121 11.33 -5.17 3.23
N LEU A 122 10.00 -5.31 3.18
CA LEU A 122 9.24 -6.26 3.98
C LEU A 122 9.27 -7.71 3.45
N ASN A 123 9.91 -7.99 2.30
CA ASN A 123 9.83 -9.29 1.62
C ASN A 123 10.48 -10.49 2.33
N LYS A 124 11.05 -10.27 3.52
CA LYS A 124 11.60 -11.31 4.40
C LYS A 124 10.89 -11.27 5.76
N PRO A 125 9.60 -11.64 5.82
CA PRO A 125 8.84 -11.59 7.06
C PRO A 125 9.42 -12.53 8.12
N PRO A 126 9.60 -12.08 9.37
CA PRO A 126 9.71 -12.97 10.52
C PRO A 126 8.51 -13.92 10.56
N LYS A 127 8.71 -15.16 11.05
CA LYS A 127 7.69 -16.22 11.02
C LYS A 127 6.35 -15.78 11.62
N ILE A 128 6.38 -14.95 12.66
CA ILE A 128 5.20 -14.43 13.36
C ILE A 128 4.39 -13.41 12.53
N TYR A 129 5.00 -12.78 11.53
CA TYR A 129 4.39 -11.75 10.67
C TYR A 129 4.16 -12.22 9.24
N LEU A 130 4.35 -13.52 8.94
CA LEU A 130 4.14 -14.05 7.59
C LEU A 130 2.70 -13.85 7.11
N GLU A 131 1.72 -14.06 7.98
CA GLU A 131 0.31 -13.85 7.65
C GLU A 131 -0.01 -12.35 7.46
N ALA A 132 0.51 -11.48 8.33
CA ALA A 132 0.40 -10.04 8.18
C ALA A 132 0.97 -9.54 6.83
N TYR A 133 2.14 -10.04 6.46
CA TYR A 133 2.77 -9.74 5.17
C TYR A 133 1.89 -10.17 3.99
N ASN A 134 1.30 -11.36 4.04
CA ASN A 134 0.41 -11.84 2.97
C ASN A 134 -0.83 -10.94 2.83
N LEU A 135 -1.45 -10.54 3.94
CA LEU A 135 -2.58 -9.59 3.91
C LEU A 135 -2.18 -8.25 3.29
N ILE A 136 -1.00 -7.76 3.62
CA ILE A 136 -0.45 -6.52 3.05
C ILE A 136 -0.23 -6.63 1.54
N VAL A 137 0.24 -7.78 1.05
CA VAL A 137 0.38 -8.02 -0.40
C VAL A 137 -0.99 -8.02 -1.09
N GLU A 138 -2.01 -8.62 -0.49
CA GLU A 138 -3.38 -8.58 -1.01
C GLU A 138 -3.94 -7.15 -1.03
N MET A 139 -3.74 -6.39 0.06
CA MET A 139 -4.11 -4.98 0.13
C MET A 139 -3.38 -4.15 -0.93
N TYR A 140 -2.11 -4.43 -1.18
CA TYR A 140 -1.31 -3.75 -2.20
C TYR A 140 -1.85 -4.00 -3.61
N GLN A 141 -2.31 -5.22 -3.91
CA GLN A 141 -2.93 -5.49 -5.22
C GLN A 141 -4.18 -4.63 -5.41
N LEU A 142 -5.09 -4.61 -4.43
CA LEU A 142 -6.31 -3.80 -4.47
C LEU A 142 -6.00 -2.30 -4.59
N TYR A 143 -5.01 -1.83 -3.82
CA TYR A 143 -4.50 -0.48 -3.90
C TYR A 143 -3.93 -0.15 -5.30
N SER A 144 -3.14 -1.05 -5.88
CA SER A 144 -2.58 -0.88 -7.23
C SER A 144 -3.69 -0.72 -8.25
N ASP A 145 -4.72 -1.57 -8.18
CA ASP A 145 -5.89 -1.51 -9.07
C ASP A 145 -6.64 -0.17 -8.91
N ALA A 146 -6.73 0.37 -7.69
CA ALA A 146 -7.31 1.69 -7.45
C ALA A 146 -6.51 2.83 -8.10
N VAL A 147 -5.17 2.77 -8.03
CA VAL A 147 -4.29 3.75 -8.69
C VAL A 147 -4.46 3.66 -10.21
N ASP A 148 -4.51 2.44 -10.75
CA ASP A 148 -4.67 2.22 -12.18
C ASP A 148 -6.03 2.75 -12.68
N ASN A 149 -7.11 2.58 -11.90
CA ASN A 149 -8.42 3.18 -12.17
C ASN A 149 -8.42 4.71 -12.16
N ALA A 150 -7.57 5.32 -11.34
CA ALA A 150 -7.44 6.77 -11.25
C ALA A 150 -6.56 7.35 -12.38
N GLU A 151 -5.48 6.67 -12.74
CA GLU A 151 -4.55 7.09 -13.79
C GLU A 151 -5.13 6.84 -15.19
N SER A 152 -5.66 5.64 -15.41
CA SER A 152 -6.06 5.13 -16.72
C SER A 152 -7.47 4.51 -16.65
N PRO A 153 -8.52 5.33 -16.44
CA PRO A 153 -9.88 4.83 -16.34
C PRO A 153 -10.30 4.15 -17.64
N SER A 154 -10.77 2.91 -17.56
CA SER A 154 -11.07 2.08 -18.72
C SER A 154 -12.25 1.14 -18.49
N GLY A 155 -12.80 0.60 -19.58
CA GLY A 155 -13.97 -0.28 -19.57
C GLY A 155 -15.29 0.48 -19.77
N SER A 156 -16.40 -0.24 -19.57
CA SER A 156 -17.76 0.32 -19.62
C SER A 156 -18.13 1.02 -18.32
N TYR A 157 -19.15 1.88 -18.34
CA TYR A 157 -19.70 2.48 -17.12
C TYR A 157 -20.01 1.43 -16.03
N ILE A 158 -20.63 0.31 -16.41
CA ILE A 158 -21.01 -0.76 -15.48
C ILE A 158 -19.76 -1.41 -14.87
N THR A 159 -18.83 -1.87 -15.71
CA THR A 159 -17.62 -2.56 -15.24
C THR A 159 -16.69 -1.65 -14.45
N TYR A 160 -16.59 -0.38 -14.82
CA TYR A 160 -15.78 0.60 -14.11
C TYR A 160 -16.41 0.94 -12.75
N THR A 161 -17.73 1.16 -12.69
CA THR A 161 -18.46 1.37 -11.42
C THR A 161 -18.24 0.20 -10.46
N GLN A 162 -18.45 -1.03 -10.94
CA GLN A 162 -18.24 -2.24 -10.14
C GLN A 162 -16.80 -2.35 -9.63
N SER A 163 -15.81 -2.02 -10.47
CA SER A 163 -14.40 -2.02 -10.09
C SER A 163 -14.12 -1.02 -8.95
N VAL A 164 -14.55 0.23 -9.10
CA VAL A 164 -14.35 1.29 -8.09
C VAL A 164 -15.00 0.92 -6.75
N GLU A 165 -16.23 0.41 -6.77
CA GLU A 165 -16.96 0.04 -5.54
C GLU A 165 -16.36 -1.18 -4.83
N THR A 166 -15.97 -2.20 -5.61
CA THR A 166 -15.46 -3.47 -5.07
C THR A 166 -14.08 -3.30 -4.47
N ILE A 167 -13.18 -2.58 -5.15
CA ILE A 167 -11.79 -2.39 -4.70
C ILE A 167 -11.73 -1.78 -3.29
N LEU A 168 -12.43 -0.67 -3.06
CA LEU A 168 -12.42 -0.01 -1.76
C LEU A 168 -13.05 -0.89 -0.68
N THR A 169 -14.18 -1.54 -1.00
CA THR A 169 -14.87 -2.44 -0.07
C THR A 169 -13.97 -3.61 0.35
N ASP A 170 -13.31 -4.26 -0.59
CA ASP A 170 -12.45 -5.41 -0.31
C ASP A 170 -11.16 -4.99 0.39
N PHE A 171 -10.62 -3.81 0.07
CA PHE A 171 -9.48 -3.26 0.80
C PHE A 171 -9.85 -3.00 2.27
N THR A 172 -11.02 -2.41 2.54
CA THR A 172 -11.49 -2.19 3.91
C THR A 172 -11.61 -3.50 4.70
N LYS A 173 -12.18 -4.55 4.10
CA LYS A 173 -12.26 -5.88 4.74
C LYS A 173 -10.87 -6.42 5.09
N LYS A 174 -9.90 -6.28 4.18
CA LYS A 174 -8.52 -6.74 4.40
C LYS A 174 -7.79 -5.92 5.47
N HIS A 175 -8.03 -4.61 5.50
CA HIS A 175 -7.52 -3.72 6.53
C HIS A 175 -8.12 -4.03 7.91
N GLU A 176 -9.41 -4.35 7.99
CA GLU A 176 -10.05 -4.82 9.22
C GLU A 176 -9.46 -6.15 9.69
N GLU A 177 -9.28 -7.10 8.77
CA GLU A 177 -8.62 -8.38 9.08
C GLU A 177 -7.20 -8.18 9.63
N PHE A 178 -6.45 -7.24 9.05
CA PHE A 178 -5.12 -6.86 9.53
C PHE A 178 -5.16 -6.30 10.95
N ASN A 179 -6.02 -5.32 11.24
CA ASN A 179 -6.11 -4.67 12.56
C ASN A 179 -6.65 -5.56 13.69
N LEU A 180 -7.43 -6.59 13.35
CA LEU A 180 -7.91 -7.55 14.36
C LEU A 180 -6.80 -8.50 14.82
N LYS A 181 -5.75 -8.67 14.02
CA LYS A 181 -4.68 -9.65 14.25
C LYS A 181 -3.34 -9.00 14.66
N TYR A 182 -3.10 -7.73 14.32
CA TYR A 182 -1.82 -7.04 14.46
C TYR A 182 -2.00 -5.56 14.84
#